data_AF-K7LNE1-F1
#
_entry.id   AF-K7LNE1-F1
#
_cell.length_a   1.000
_cell.length_b   1.000
_cell.length_c   1.000
_cell.angle_alpha   90.00
_cell.angle_beta   90.00
_cell.angle_gamma   90.00
#
_symmetry.space_group_name_H-M   'P 1'
#
loop_
_entity.id
_entity.type
_entity.pdbx_description
1 polymer ?
#
loop_
_entity_poly.entity_id
_entity_poly.type
_entity_poly.pdbx_seq_one_letter_code
_entity_poly.pdbx_strand_id
1 'polypeptide(L)'
;MNTLILNFFESQTCAKVHQFGSELQRIKKGSHSVSEYLLWIKALIDSLIFIGFCVLPHEHIDVILDGLLRECDACCELLVVVSMNSRLDPY
;
A
#
# COMPACT_ATOMS: atom_id res chain seq x y z
N MET A 1 35.88 -6.80 -14.58
CA MET A 1 35.52 -5.61 -13.76
C MET A 1 34.11 -5.11 -14.07
N ASN A 2 33.71 -4.95 -15.35
CA ASN A 2 32.35 -4.53 -15.72
C ASN A 2 31.22 -5.41 -15.15
N THR A 3 31.38 -6.74 -15.10
CA THR A 3 30.33 -7.65 -14.61
C THR A 3 29.98 -7.45 -13.14
N LEU A 4 30.96 -7.11 -12.30
CA LEU A 4 30.71 -6.84 -10.87
C LEU A 4 29.92 -5.55 -10.66
N ILE A 5 30.24 -4.52 -11.46
CA ILE A 5 29.54 -3.23 -11.40
C ILE A 5 28.09 -3.41 -11.88
N LEU A 6 27.88 -4.13 -12.98
CA LEU A 6 26.54 -4.44 -13.49
C LEU A 6 25.72 -5.21 -12.46
N ASN A 7 26.27 -6.29 -11.90
CA ASN A 7 25.58 -7.07 -10.86
C ASN A 7 25.25 -6.25 -9.61
N PHE A 8 26.11 -5.30 -9.23
CA PHE A 8 25.86 -4.42 -8.09
C PHE A 8 24.66 -3.49 -8.36
N PHE A 9 24.61 -2.85 -9.53
CA PHE A 9 23.48 -1.98 -9.91
C PHE A 9 22.19 -2.77 -10.09
N GLU A 10 22.26 -3.98 -10.65
CA GLU A 10 21.11 -4.86 -10.83
C GLU A 10 20.55 -5.31 -9.47
N SER A 11 21.43 -5.74 -8.55
CA SER A 11 21.05 -6.08 -7.17
C SER A 11 20.45 -4.89 -6.43
N GLN A 12 21.02 -3.69 -6.62
CA GLN A 12 20.51 -2.46 -6.00
C GLN A 12 19.13 -2.06 -6.57
N THR A 13 18.91 -2.26 -7.87
CA THR A 13 17.61 -2.03 -8.51
C THR A 13 16.58 -3.01 -7.99
N CYS A 14 16.91 -4.30 -7.94
CA CYS A 14 16.05 -5.34 -7.33
C CYS A 14 15.70 -5.01 -5.88
N ALA A 15 16.69 -4.61 -5.06
CA ALA A 15 16.44 -4.22 -3.67
C ALA A 15 15.47 -3.05 -3.56
N LYS A 16 15.59 -2.02 -4.41
CA LYS A 16 14.66 -0.89 -4.43
C LYS A 16 13.26 -1.28 -4.90
N VAL A 17 13.15 -2.11 -5.94
CA VAL A 17 11.86 -2.65 -6.41
C VAL A 17 11.15 -3.38 -5.27
N HIS A 18 11.88 -4.24 -4.56
CA HIS A 18 11.34 -4.99 -3.44
C HIS A 18 10.94 -4.08 -2.27
N GLN A 19 11.75 -3.06 -1.98
CA GLN A 19 11.43 -2.05 -0.97
C GLN A 19 10.13 -1.32 -1.30
N PHE A 20 10.01 -0.79 -2.53
CA PHE A 20 8.81 -0.07 -2.95
C PHE A 20 7.58 -0.97 -3.01
N GLY A 21 7.71 -2.21 -3.49
CA GLY A 21 6.61 -3.18 -3.45
C GLY A 21 6.12 -3.46 -2.02
N SER A 22 7.06 -3.63 -1.08
CA SER A 22 6.74 -3.82 0.34
C SER A 22 6.08 -2.58 0.96
N GLU A 23 6.52 -1.39 0.56
CA GLU A 23 5.96 -0.12 1.01
C GLU A 23 4.55 0.10 0.47
N LEU A 24 4.31 -0.25 -0.81
CA LEU A 24 3.00 -0.23 -1.45
C LEU A 24 2.01 -1.15 -0.72
N GLN A 25 2.41 -2.39 -0.40
CA GLN A 25 1.58 -3.34 0.35
C GLN A 25 1.29 -2.89 1.79
N ARG A 26 2.20 -2.13 2.40
CA ARG A 26 2.05 -1.62 3.77
C ARG A 26 1.24 -0.33 3.83
N ILE A 27 1.10 0.38 2.71
CA ILE A 27 0.37 1.63 2.64
C ILE A 27 -1.12 1.38 2.84
N LYS A 28 -1.66 1.99 3.89
CA LYS A 28 -3.07 2.05 4.24
C LYS A 28 -3.46 3.52 4.28
N LYS A 29 -4.68 3.88 3.88
CA LYS A 29 -5.11 5.29 3.89
C LYS A 29 -5.12 5.82 5.33
N GLY A 30 -5.65 5.03 6.28
CA GLY A 30 -5.75 5.40 7.69
C GLY A 30 -6.37 6.79 7.86
N SER A 31 -5.76 7.63 8.70
CA SER A 31 -6.22 8.99 8.97
C SER A 31 -6.12 9.95 7.78
N HIS A 32 -5.41 9.58 6.71
CA HIS A 32 -5.19 10.46 5.56
C HIS A 32 -6.45 10.58 4.69
N SER A 33 -6.54 11.69 3.95
CA SER A 33 -7.57 11.83 2.93
C SER A 33 -7.33 10.82 1.79
N VAL A 34 -8.41 10.42 1.09
CA VAL A 34 -8.30 9.53 -0.07
C VAL A 34 -7.36 10.12 -1.13
N SER A 35 -7.40 11.45 -1.30
CA SER A 35 -6.50 12.19 -2.19
C SER A 35 -5.03 12.03 -1.82
N GLU A 36 -4.66 12.20 -0.55
CA GLU A 36 -3.27 12.04 -0.09
C GLU A 36 -2.77 10.60 -0.27
N TYR A 37 -3.62 9.63 0.07
CA TYR A 37 -3.32 8.22 -0.13
C TYR A 37 -3.04 7.88 -1.60
N LEU A 38 -3.90 8.32 -2.51
CA LEU A 38 -3.71 8.13 -3.95
C LEU A 38 -2.46 8.84 -4.47
N LEU A 39 -2.15 10.04 -3.96
CA LEU A 39 -0.94 10.76 -4.32
C LEU A 39 0.32 9.98 -3.90
N TRP A 40 0.28 9.36 -2.73
CA TRP A 40 1.42 8.61 -2.19
C TRP A 40 1.68 7.33 -2.98
N ILE A 41 0.62 6.60 -3.32
CA ILE A 41 0.70 5.45 -4.23
C ILE A 41 1.27 5.87 -5.58
N LYS A 42 0.76 6.97 -6.16
CA LYS A 42 1.28 7.49 -7.43
C LYS A 42 2.77 7.79 -7.34
N ALA A 43 3.23 8.43 -6.25
CA ALA A 43 4.65 8.75 -6.07
C ALA A 43 5.54 7.50 -6.00
N LEU A 44 5.07 6.42 -5.35
CA LEU A 44 5.79 5.15 -5.32
C LEU A 44 5.83 4.47 -6.70
N ILE A 45 4.76 4.55 -7.46
CA ILE A 45 4.72 3.98 -8.82
C ILE A 45 5.58 4.77 -9.79
N ASP A 46 5.55 6.10 -9.73
CA ASP A 46 6.47 6.93 -10.51
C ASP A 46 7.93 6.61 -10.14
N SER A 47 8.21 6.32 -8.86
CA SER A 47 9.53 5.89 -8.41
C SER A 47 9.92 4.52 -8.98
N LEU A 48 8.99 3.56 -9.03
CA LEU A 48 9.20 2.24 -9.66
C LEU A 48 9.44 2.34 -11.17
N ILE A 49 8.67 3.16 -11.86
CA ILE A 49 8.83 3.43 -13.29
C ILE A 49 10.20 4.07 -13.56
N PHE A 50 10.64 5.00 -12.71
CA PHE A 50 11.94 5.66 -12.85
C PHE A 50 13.13 4.69 -12.79
N ILE A 51 13.04 3.61 -12.01
CA ILE A 51 14.04 2.53 -11.96
C ILE A 51 13.87 1.49 -13.07
N GLY A 52 12.93 1.69 -13.99
CA GLY A 52 12.67 0.81 -15.13
C GLY A 52 11.70 -0.34 -14.83
N PHE A 53 11.00 -0.30 -13.70
CA PHE A 53 10.03 -1.31 -13.33
C PHE A 53 8.61 -0.88 -13.71
N CYS A 54 8.00 -1.56 -14.68
CA CYS A 54 6.61 -1.32 -15.04
C CYS A 54 5.69 -2.15 -14.15
N VAL A 55 4.82 -1.49 -13.39
CA VAL A 55 3.75 -2.12 -12.63
C VAL A 55 2.52 -2.26 -13.52
N LEU A 56 1.90 -3.44 -13.56
CA LEU A 56 0.69 -3.62 -14.36
C LEU A 56 -0.50 -2.87 -13.73
N PRO A 57 -1.39 -2.27 -14.53
CA PRO A 57 -2.51 -1.49 -14.00
C PRO A 57 -3.44 -2.29 -13.09
N HIS A 58 -3.56 -3.59 -13.26
CA HIS A 58 -4.37 -4.44 -12.37
C HIS A 58 -3.75 -4.55 -10.97
N GLU A 59 -2.44 -4.79 -10.86
CA GLU A 59 -1.73 -4.82 -9.58
C GLU A 59 -1.85 -3.49 -8.84
N HIS A 60 -1.84 -2.40 -9.61
CA HIS A 60 -2.00 -1.06 -9.07
C HIS A 60 -3.39 -0.84 -8.45
N ILE A 61 -4.44 -1.36 -9.10
CA ILE A 61 -5.82 -1.30 -8.62
C ILE A 61 -6.00 -2.18 -7.38
N ASP A 62 -5.46 -3.41 -7.38
CA ASP A 62 -5.54 -4.31 -6.24
C ASP A 62 -4.93 -3.70 -4.97
N VAL A 63 -3.78 -3.02 -5.09
CA VAL A 63 -3.14 -2.39 -3.91
C VAL A 63 -3.94 -1.18 -3.39
N ILE A 64 -4.51 -0.37 -4.30
CA ILE A 64 -5.40 0.73 -3.90
C ILE A 64 -6.64 0.18 -3.19
N LEU A 65 -7.24 -0.88 -3.72
CA LEU A 65 -8.44 -1.49 -3.14
C LEU A 65 -8.14 -2.17 -1.81
N ASP A 66 -7.05 -2.93 -1.67
CA ASP A 66 -6.69 -3.59 -0.41
C ASP A 66 -6.46 -2.57 0.73
N GLY A 67 -5.84 -1.44 0.42
CA GLY A 67 -5.61 -0.39 1.41
C GLY A 67 -6.83 0.45 1.77
N LEU A 68 -7.81 0.60 0.86
CA LEU A 68 -9.10 1.25 1.16
C LEU A 68 -10.08 0.30 1.87
N LEU A 69 -10.24 -0.93 1.38
CA LEU A 69 -11.26 -1.87 1.85
C LEU A 69 -11.02 -2.25 3.32
N ARG A 70 -9.76 -2.32 3.73
CA ARG A 70 -9.38 -2.65 5.11
C ARG A 70 -9.79 -1.58 6.12
N GLU A 71 -10.02 -0.34 5.69
CA GLU A 71 -10.65 0.67 6.54
C GLU A 71 -12.16 0.53 6.62
N CYS A 72 -12.81 0.09 5.54
CA CYS A 72 -14.23 -0.27 5.61
C CYS A 72 -14.46 -1.45 6.56
N ASP A 73 -13.62 -2.50 6.49
CA ASP A 73 -13.70 -3.63 7.42
C ASP A 73 -13.45 -3.20 8.87
N ALA A 74 -12.45 -2.34 9.13
CA ALA A 74 -12.18 -1.83 10.47
C ALA A 74 -13.36 -0.98 11.00
N CYS A 75 -13.99 -0.16 10.15
CA CYS A 75 -15.20 0.58 10.53
C CYS A 75 -16.37 -0.35 10.82
N CYS A 76 -16.54 -1.43 10.04
CA CYS A 76 -17.56 -2.44 10.27
C CYS A 76 -17.33 -3.20 11.58
N GLU A 77 -16.10 -3.58 11.89
CA GLU A 77 -15.74 -4.23 13.16
C GLU A 77 -16.07 -3.33 14.36
N LEU A 78 -15.70 -2.06 14.28
CA LEU A 78 -15.97 -1.08 15.33
C LEU A 78 -17.47 -0.83 15.50
N LEU A 79 -18.23 -0.77 14.41
CA LEU A 79 -19.70 -0.69 14.44
C LEU A 79 -20.34 -1.91 15.10
N VAL A 80 -19.84 -3.12 14.83
CA VAL A 80 -20.32 -4.35 15.47
C VAL A 80 -20.05 -4.29 16.97
N VAL A 81 -18.84 -3.90 17.39
CA VAL A 81 -18.48 -3.78 18.81
C VAL A 81 -19.30 -2.69 19.52
N VAL A 82 -19.48 -1.53 18.90
CA VAL A 82 -20.32 -0.44 19.44
C VAL A 82 -21.78 -0.89 19.53
N SER A 83 -22.29 -1.58 18.51
CA SER A 83 -23.64 -2.14 18.51
C SER A 83 -23.83 -3.19 19.61
N MET A 84 -22.85 -4.07 19.82
CA MET A 84 -22.86 -5.05 20.91
C MET A 84 -22.82 -4.38 22.29
N ASN A 85 -22.02 -3.33 22.46
CA ASN A 85 -21.95 -2.58 23.72
C ASN A 85 -23.23 -1.76 23.98
N SER A 86 -23.89 -1.25 22.93
CA SER A 86 -25.17 -0.54 23.07
C SER A 86 -26.35 -1.44 23.44
N ARG A 87 -26.24 -2.76 23.22
CA ARG A 87 -27.23 -3.76 23.67
C ARG A 87 -27.05 -4.17 25.13
N LEU A 88 -25.97 -3.72 25.78
CA LEU A 88 -25.62 -4.08 27.15
C LEU A 88 -25.98 -3.02 28.18
N ASP A 89 -26.72 -1.96 27.84
CA ASP A 89 -27.28 -1.02 28.83
C ASP A 89 -28.54 -1.63 29.47
N PRO A 90 -28.46 -2.13 30.72
CA PRO A 90 -29.60 -2.68 31.43
C PRO A 90 -30.12 -1.57 32.36
N TYR A 91 -31.22 -0.94 31.95
CA TYR A 91 -32.07 -0.21 32.90
C TYR A 91 -32.39 -1.06 34.14
#